data_AF-A0A1F9NNP4-F1
#
_entry.id   AF-A0A1F9NNP4-F1
#
_cell.length_a   1.000
_cell.length_b   1.000
_cell.length_c   1.000
_cell.angle_alpha   90.00
_cell.angle_beta   90.00
_cell.angle_gamma   90.00
#
_symmetry.space_group_name_H-M   'P 1'
#
loop_
_entity.id
_entity.type
_entity.pdbx_description
1 polymer ?
#
loop_
_entity_poly.entity_id
_entity_poly.type
_entity_poly.pdbx_seq_one_letter_code
_entity_poly.pdbx_strand_id
1 'polypeptide(L)' 'MARSKCPSCEYHEFEAVHITTKTGQKFCLIQCVACGTVVGALDDVKITSVIKSAEKKLTKFLENLNRKVVTVCNRKNS' A
#
# COMPACT_ATOMS: atom_id res chain seq x y z
N MET A 1 -27.31 -3.95 -7.62
CA MET A 1 -25.89 -3.98 -7.25
C MET A 1 -25.20 -5.03 -8.11
N ALA A 2 -24.20 -4.66 -8.91
CA ALA A 2 -23.42 -5.64 -9.66
C ALA A 2 -22.53 -6.42 -8.67
N ARG A 3 -22.63 -7.75 -8.65
CA ARG A 3 -21.68 -8.60 -7.92
C ARG A 3 -20.57 -9.01 -8.88
N SER A 4 -19.32 -8.82 -8.47
CA SER A 4 -18.15 -9.30 -9.21
C SER A 4 -18.29 -10.80 -9.44
N LYS A 5 -18.06 -11.25 -10.67
CA LYS A 5 -18.13 -12.66 -11.08
C LYS A 5 -16.76 -13.14 -11.49
N CYS A 6 -16.43 -14.37 -11.14
CA CYS A 6 -15.24 -15.03 -11.63
C CYS A 6 -15.40 -15.25 -13.14
N PRO A 7 -14.44 -14.84 -13.97
CA PRO A 7 -14.53 -15.02 -15.42
C PRO A 7 -14.51 -16.50 -15.85
N SER A 8 -14.07 -17.42 -14.98
CA SER A 8 -13.96 -18.84 -15.32
C SER A 8 -15.14 -19.70 -14.86
N CYS A 9 -15.76 -19.40 -13.72
CA CYS A 9 -16.81 -20.25 -13.14
C CYS A 9 -18.04 -19.46 -12.65
N GLU A 10 -18.09 -18.15 -12.93
CA GLU A 10 -19.15 -17.23 -12.50
C GLU A 10 -19.37 -17.12 -10.98
N TYR A 11 -18.51 -17.75 -10.18
CA TYR A 11 -18.58 -17.65 -8.73
C TYR A 11 -18.28 -16.24 -8.24
N HIS A 12 -18.78 -15.89 -7.07
CA HIS A 12 -18.81 -14.50 -6.61
C HIS A 12 -17.82 -14.19 -5.49
N GLU A 13 -17.19 -15.21 -4.90
CA GLU A 13 -16.27 -15.04 -3.79
C GLU A 13 -14.81 -15.19 -4.24
N PHE A 14 -13.98 -14.30 -3.70
CA PHE A 14 -12.56 -14.21 -4.00
C PHE A 14 -11.78 -14.12 -2.70
N GLU A 15 -10.61 -14.74 -2.69
CA GLU A 15 -9.67 -14.74 -1.57
C GLU A 15 -8.34 -14.11 -1.98
N ALA A 16 -7.62 -13.62 -0.98
CA ALA A 16 -6.30 -13.04 -1.12
C ALA A 16 -5.24 -14.04 -0.62
N VAL A 17 -4.47 -14.62 -1.54
CA VAL A 17 -3.46 -15.64 -1.24
C VAL A 17 -2.07 -15.03 -1.38
N HIS A 18 -1.31 -15.07 -0.28
CA HIS A 18 0.07 -14.59 -0.27
C HIS A 18 1.01 -15.69 -0.75
N ILE A 19 1.76 -15.41 -1.82
CA ILE A 19 2.76 -16.31 -2.37
C ILE A 19 4.13 -15.67 -2.29
N THR A 20 5.15 -16.51 -2.12
CA THR A 20 6.55 -16.09 -2.23
C THR A 20 7.16 -16.79 -3.44
N THR A 21 7.70 -16.02 -4.39
CA THR A 21 8.39 -16.59 -5.55
C THR A 21 9.71 -17.23 -5.14
N LYS A 22 10.27 -18.08 -6.03
CA LYS A 22 11.60 -18.65 -5.84
C LYS A 22 12.71 -17.59 -5.69
N THR A 23 12.48 -16.39 -6.23
CA THR A 23 13.38 -15.23 -6.11
C THR A 23 13.18 -14.46 -4.80
N GLY A 24 12.29 -14.90 -3.91
CA GLY A 24 12.02 -14.30 -2.60
C GLY A 24 11.06 -13.10 -2.63
N GLN A 25 10.45 -12.80 -3.78
CA GLN A 25 9.48 -11.71 -3.89
C GLN A 25 8.13 -12.17 -3.35
N LYS A 26 7.50 -11.33 -2.53
CA LYS A 26 6.17 -11.59 -1.96
C LYS A 26 5.11 -10.93 -2.83
N PHE A 27 4.10 -11.71 -3.22
CA PHE A 27 2.94 -11.23 -3.95
C PHE A 27 1.67 -11.66 -3.21
N CYS A 28 0.65 -10.85 -3.31
CA CYS A 28 -0.70 -11.19 -2.88
C CYS A 28 -1.56 -11.36 -4.13
N LEU A 29 -1.99 -12.59 -4.41
CA LEU A 29 -2.86 -12.91 -5.53
C LEU A 29 -4.31 -12.87 -5.08
N ILE A 30 -5.16 -12.22 -5.87
CA ILE A 30 -6.61 -12.32 -5.68
C ILE A 30 -7.09 -13.45 -6.58
N GLN A 31 -7.61 -14.52 -5.99
CA GLN A 31 -8.09 -15.70 -6.71
C GLN A 31 -9.53 -16.05 -6.34
N CYS A 32 -10.25 -16.73 -7.23
CA CYS A 32 -11.58 -17.24 -6.94
C CYS A 32 -11.51 -18.44 -6.00
N VAL A 33 -12.36 -18.44 -4.96
CA VAL A 33 -12.41 -19.52 -3.96
C VAL A 33 -12.85 -20.86 -4.57
N ALA A 34 -13.75 -20.83 -5.56
CA ALA A 34 -14.32 -22.04 -6.13
C ALA A 34 -13.41 -22.76 -7.13
N CYS A 35 -12.67 -22.01 -7.96
CA CYS A 35 -11.90 -22.60 -9.07
C CYS A 35 -10.41 -22.20 -9.09
N GLY A 36 -9.96 -21.34 -8.18
CA GLY A 36 -8.57 -20.87 -8.12
C GLY A 36 -8.17 -19.91 -9.24
N THR A 37 -9.10 -19.42 -10.06
CA THR A 37 -8.77 -18.46 -11.13
C THR A 37 -8.25 -17.16 -10.52
N VAL A 38 -7.01 -16.80 -10.85
CA VAL A 38 -6.37 -15.56 -10.44
C VAL A 38 -6.94 -14.40 -11.25
N VAL A 39 -7.55 -13.43 -10.55
CA VAL A 39 -8.16 -12.23 -11.14
C VAL A 39 -7.37 -10.95 -10.87
N GLY A 40 -6.35 -11.01 -10.01
CA GLY A 40 -5.47 -9.88 -9.74
C GLY A 40 -4.20 -10.28 -9.01
N ALA A 41 -3.19 -9.42 -9.08
CA ALA A 41 -1.93 -9.56 -8.36
C ALA A 41 -1.53 -8.21 -7.75
N LEU A 42 -1.17 -8.25 -6.47
CA LEU A 42 -0.65 -7.13 -5.70
C LEU A 42 0.80 -7.43 -5.34
N ASP A 43 1.67 -6.44 -5.53
CA ASP A 43 3.10 -6.54 -5.22
C ASP A 43 3.36 -5.87 -3.86
N ASP A 44 3.71 -6.68 -2.85
CA ASP A 44 3.97 -6.22 -1.48
C ASP A 44 5.21 -5.30 -1.40
N VAL A 45 6.17 -5.48 -2.32
CA VAL A 45 7.45 -4.77 -2.31
C VAL A 45 7.26 -3.30 -2.68
N LYS A 46 6.37 -3.01 -3.65
CA LYS A 46 6.03 -1.63 -4.00
C LYS A 46 5.32 -0.89 -2.86
N ILE A 47 4.38 -1.52 -2.17
CA ILE A 47 3.61 -0.88 -1.08
C ILE A 47 4.55 -0.42 0.04
N THR A 48 5.45 -1.31 0.49
CA THR A 48 6.39 -1.02 1.57
C THR A 48 7.34 0.14 1.22
N SER A 49 7.80 0.19 -0.04
CA SER A 49 8.68 1.27 -0.51
C SER A 49 8.01 2.63 -0.53
N VAL A 50 6.73 2.67 -0.92
CA VAL A 50 5.92 3.90 -0.97
C VAL A 50 5.63 4.40 0.44
N ILE A 51 5.31 3.50 1.38
CA ILE A 51 5.07 3.84 2.79
C ILE A 51 6.33 4.47 3.39
N LYS A 52 7.50 3.82 3.26
CA LYS A 52 8.78 4.36 3.77
C LYS A 52 9.13 5.72 3.14
N SER A 53 8.83 5.91 1.86
CA SER A 53 9.06 7.18 1.17
C SER A 53 8.12 8.28 1.69
N ALA A 54 6.85 7.94 1.97
CA ALA A 54 5.87 8.85 2.54
C ALA A 54 6.24 9.26 3.98
N GLU A 55 6.63 8.30 4.82
CA GLU A 55 7.11 8.57 6.19
C GLU A 55 8.29 9.55 6.18
N LYS A 56 9.29 9.31 5.32
CA LYS A 56 10.47 10.18 5.21
C LYS A 56 10.12 11.60 4.76
N LYS A 57 9.09 11.77 3.92
CA LYS A 57 8.60 13.10 3.51
C LYS A 57 7.86 13.80 4.66
N LEU A 58 7.05 13.07 5.42
CA LEU A 58 6.34 13.60 6.58
C LEU A 58 7.30 14.06 7.69
N THR A 59 8.33 13.26 8.00
CA THR A 59 9.34 13.66 8.99
C THR A 59 10.05 14.94 8.59
N LYS A 60 10.52 15.04 7.33
CA LYS A 60 11.15 16.27 6.81
C LYS A 60 10.21 17.47 6.85
N PHE A 61 8.93 17.26 6.59
CA PHE A 61 7.94 18.34 6.64
C PHE A 61 7.76 18.85 8.08
N LEU A 62 7.65 17.94 9.05
CA LEU A 62 7.56 18.28 10.48
C LEU A 62 8.81 19.00 10.98
N GLU A 63 10.01 18.56 10.59
CA GLU A 63 11.26 19.25 10.93
C GLU A 63 11.29 20.68 10.38
N ASN A 64 10.85 20.89 9.14
CA ASN A 64 10.77 22.20 8.53
C ASN A 64 9.72 23.11 9.20
N LEU A 65 8.59 22.55 9.63
CA LEU A 65 7.59 23.28 10.40
C LEU A 65 8.14 23.73 11.75
N ASN A 66 8.79 22.83 12.49
CA ASN A 66 9.42 23.15 13.77
C ASN A 66 10.48 24.27 13.62
N ARG A 67 11.32 24.22 12.58
CA ARG A 67 12.26 25.31 12.29
C ARG A 67 11.57 26.64 12.01
N LYS A 68 10.49 26.64 11.22
CA LYS A 68 9.72 27.86 10.92
C LYS A 68 9.05 28.44 12.17
N VAL A 69 8.48 27.59 13.03
CA VAL A 69 7.87 28.03 14.31
C VAL A 69 8.91 28.69 15.21
N VAL A 70 10.09 28.07 15.38
CA VAL A 70 11.19 28.66 16.17
C VAL A 70 11.63 30.01 15.60
N THR A 71 11.71 30.12 14.27
CA THR A 71 12.10 31.37 13.61
C THR A 71 11.07 32.48 13.81
N VAL A 72 9.77 32.15 13.77
CA VAL A 72 8.67 33.12 13.99
C VAL A 72 8.59 33.54 15.46
N CYS A 73 8.78 32.62 16.41
CA CYS A 73 8.78 32.95 17.84
C CYS A 73 9.97 33.81 18.24
N ASN A 74 11.18 33.54 17.72
CA ASN A 74 12.35 34.39 17.97
C ASN A 74 12.19 35.81 17.40
N ARG A 75 11.41 35.99 16.33
CA ARG A 75 11.14 37.31 15.75
C ARG A 75 10.10 38.14 16.52
N LYS A 76 9.32 37.51 17.41
CA LYS A 76 8.33 38.18 18.27
C LYS A 76 8.89 38.63 19.62
N ASN A 77 10.06 38.11 20.00
CA ASN A 77 10.72 38.36 21.28
C ASN A 77 11.88 39.37 21.20
N SER A 78 12.03 40.06 20.05
CA SER A 78 13.02 41.11 19.81
C SER A 78 12.35 42.42 19.42
#